data_AF-A0A293MWQ3-F1
#
_entry.id   AF-A0A293MWQ3-F1
#
_cell.length_a   1.000
_cell.length_b   1.000
_cell.length_c   1.000
_cell.angle_alpha   90.00
_cell.angle_beta   90.00
_cell.angle_gamma   90.00
#
_symmetry.space_group_name_H-M   'P 1'
#
loop_
_entity.id
_entity.type
_entity.pdbx_description
1 polymer ?
#
loop_
_entity_poly.entity_id
_entity_poly.type
_entity_poly.pdbx_seq_one_letter_code
_entity_poly.pdbx_strand_id
1 'polypeptide(L)'
;MAAIRQRSSPADDHLKRLHGTLEVVCNQLKERETTYSSVENFNREEFWGKLNAGAKLVSHESSKLCMALAQPPVPTAEAQAALVAALEKSCLTFLSSFTELPRCQGNTLHGDVADRVLEILRAVQNLLQVFIVKSTSHLQAVGTVWQKCSAIEHIPKDNKEAVSSILNGQYGIIQDATEELDTTIRTDDTEAESGERIPVRNGFTQPRRSTWSTQDRQLLSPGPLVILA
;
A
#
# COMPACT_ATOMS: atom_id res chain seq x y z
N MET A 1 5.96 -4.34 -45.84
CA MET A 1 6.97 -4.17 -44.77
C MET A 1 6.49 -4.93 -43.55
N ALA A 2 6.95 -6.18 -43.39
CA ALA A 2 6.52 -7.06 -42.32
C ALA A 2 6.99 -6.51 -40.96
N ALA A 3 6.05 -6.35 -40.03
CA ALA A 3 6.34 -6.05 -38.64
C ALA A 3 7.19 -7.20 -38.07
N ILE A 4 8.46 -6.92 -37.82
CA ILE A 4 9.34 -7.81 -37.07
C ILE A 4 8.76 -7.85 -35.65
N ARG A 5 7.99 -8.90 -35.35
CA ARG A 5 7.76 -9.32 -33.97
C ARG A 5 9.13 -9.56 -33.36
N GLN A 6 9.60 -8.63 -32.53
CA GLN A 6 10.73 -8.87 -31.65
C GLN A 6 10.42 -10.14 -30.85
N ARG A 7 11.11 -11.24 -31.16
CA ARG A 7 11.09 -12.44 -30.33
C ARG A 7 11.51 -12.01 -28.92
N SER A 8 10.76 -12.42 -27.89
CA SER A 8 11.18 -12.25 -26.50
C SER A 8 12.57 -12.86 -26.34
N SER A 9 13.49 -12.12 -25.70
CA SER A 9 14.78 -12.67 -25.35
C SER A 9 14.58 -13.78 -24.32
N PRO A 10 15.31 -14.90 -24.34
CA PRO A 10 15.25 -15.92 -23.29
C PRO A 10 15.56 -15.35 -21.89
N ALA A 11 16.19 -14.18 -21.81
CA ALA A 11 16.39 -13.44 -20.58
C ALA A 11 15.07 -12.87 -19.99
N ASP A 12 14.13 -12.46 -20.85
CA ASP A 12 12.83 -11.91 -20.45
C ASP A 12 11.91 -13.00 -19.86
N ASP A 13 12.16 -14.26 -20.19
CA ASP A 13 11.33 -15.39 -19.75
C ASP A 13 11.44 -15.62 -18.24
N HIS A 14 12.61 -15.36 -17.64
CA HIS A 14 12.80 -15.46 -16.19
C HIS A 14 12.02 -14.38 -15.43
N LEU A 15 12.06 -13.14 -15.93
CA LEU A 15 11.29 -12.03 -15.36
C LEU A 15 9.78 -12.31 -15.41
N LYS A 16 9.29 -12.76 -16.57
CA LYS A 16 7.87 -13.11 -16.75
C LYS A 16 7.45 -14.28 -15.86
N ARG A 17 8.31 -15.30 -15.71
CA ARG A 17 8.03 -16.42 -14.82
C ARG A 17 7.87 -15.96 -13.38
N LEU A 18 8.84 -15.20 -12.85
CA LEU A 18 8.76 -14.70 -11.49
C LEU A 18 7.56 -13.77 -11.30
N HIS A 19 7.28 -12.90 -12.27
CA HIS A 19 6.09 -12.05 -12.25
C HIS A 19 4.79 -12.86 -12.11
N GLY A 20 4.65 -13.95 -12.87
CA GLY A 20 3.51 -14.86 -12.80
C GLY A 20 3.44 -15.63 -11.47
N THR A 21 4.59 -16.11 -10.96
CA THR A 21 4.65 -16.75 -9.63
C THR A 21 4.17 -15.80 -8.54
N LEU A 22 4.65 -14.55 -8.55
CA LEU A 22 4.22 -13.53 -7.58
C LEU A 22 2.74 -13.18 -7.72
N GLU A 23 2.19 -13.22 -8.93
CA GLU A 23 0.75 -13.01 -9.16
C GLU A 23 -0.10 -14.04 -8.42
N VAL A 24 0.24 -15.33 -8.59
CA VAL A 24 -0.45 -16.43 -7.92
C VAL A 24 -0.34 -16.29 -6.41
N VAL A 25 0.86 -16.06 -5.88
CA VAL A 25 1.10 -15.90 -4.44
C VAL A 25 0.32 -14.69 -3.88
N CYS A 26 0.33 -13.57 -4.58
CA CYS A 26 -0.41 -12.37 -4.16
C CYS A 26 -1.92 -12.62 -4.12
N ASN A 27 -2.46 -13.39 -5.07
CA ASN A 27 -3.88 -13.75 -5.07
C ASN A 27 -4.22 -14.68 -3.90
N GLN A 28 -3.39 -15.69 -3.61
CA GLN A 28 -3.55 -16.57 -2.45
C GLN A 28 -3.50 -15.82 -1.11
N LEU A 29 -2.59 -14.85 -0.98
CA LEU A 29 -2.51 -13.98 0.22
C LEU A 29 -3.73 -13.08 0.36
N LYS A 30 -4.27 -12.57 -0.75
CA LYS A 30 -5.48 -11.75 -0.77
C LYS A 30 -6.71 -12.56 -0.36
N GLU A 31 -6.81 -13.80 -0.82
CA GLU A 31 -7.90 -14.73 -0.51
C GLU A 31 -7.74 -15.39 0.87
N ARG A 32 -6.64 -15.11 1.59
CA ARG A 32 -6.30 -15.67 2.92
C ARG A 32 -6.20 -17.20 2.93
N GLU A 33 -5.89 -17.80 1.79
CA GLU A 33 -5.76 -19.26 1.58
C GLU A 33 -4.41 -19.83 2.08
N THR A 34 -3.57 -19.00 2.69
CA THR A 34 -2.23 -19.39 3.13
C THR A 34 -2.30 -20.39 4.28
N THR A 35 -1.54 -21.48 4.20
CA THR A 35 -1.39 -22.44 5.30
C THR A 35 -0.40 -21.91 6.32
N TYR A 36 -0.77 -21.91 7.60
CA TYR A 36 0.05 -21.39 8.70
C TYR A 36 0.64 -22.54 9.51
N SER A 37 1.88 -22.37 9.97
CA SER A 37 2.51 -23.35 10.86
C SER A 37 1.88 -23.31 12.25
N SER A 38 1.54 -24.48 12.81
CA SER A 38 1.24 -24.61 14.23
C SER A 38 2.56 -24.63 15.01
N VAL A 39 3.05 -23.46 15.40
CA VAL A 39 4.30 -23.35 16.16
C VAL A 39 3.97 -23.41 17.65
N GLU A 40 4.28 -24.54 18.30
CA GLU A 40 4.04 -24.74 19.75
C GLU A 40 4.90 -23.80 20.63
N ASN A 41 6.03 -23.29 20.11
CA ASN A 41 6.97 -22.41 20.82
C ASN A 41 7.28 -21.14 20.00
N PHE A 42 6.27 -20.33 19.72
CA PHE A 42 6.46 -19.08 18.98
C PHE A 42 7.30 -18.07 19.77
N ASN A 43 8.47 -17.71 19.22
CA ASN A 43 9.29 -16.62 19.73
C ASN A 43 9.00 -15.34 18.94
N ARG A 44 8.39 -14.36 19.62
CA ARG A 44 7.99 -13.08 19.01
C ARG A 44 9.18 -12.26 18.50
N GLU A 45 10.25 -12.17 19.28
CA GLU A 45 11.42 -11.37 18.93
C GLU A 45 12.14 -11.98 17.71
N GLU A 46 12.31 -13.30 17.72
CA GLU A 46 12.91 -14.03 16.59
C GLU A 46 12.07 -13.87 15.31
N PHE A 47 10.75 -14.02 15.42
CA PHE A 47 9.84 -13.82 14.29
C PHE A 47 9.98 -12.42 13.67
N TRP A 48 9.91 -11.37 14.48
CA TRP A 48 10.04 -10.00 13.98
C TRP A 48 11.43 -9.74 13.41
N GLY A 49 12.48 -10.32 14.01
CA GLY A 49 13.84 -10.29 13.46
C GLY A 49 13.91 -10.91 12.06
N LYS A 50 13.37 -12.12 11.89
CA LYS A 50 13.32 -12.83 10.60
C LYS A 50 12.52 -12.06 9.56
N LEU A 51 11.34 -11.57 9.91
CA LEU A 51 10.46 -10.85 8.98
C LEU A 51 11.13 -9.55 8.48
N ASN A 52 11.73 -8.78 9.39
CA ASN A 52 12.48 -7.57 9.04
C ASN A 52 13.70 -7.89 8.16
N ALA A 53 14.46 -8.94 8.50
CA ALA A 53 15.60 -9.36 7.70
C ALA A 53 15.17 -9.81 6.29
N GLY A 54 14.05 -10.53 6.17
CA GLY A 54 13.46 -10.93 4.89
C GLY A 54 13.09 -9.72 4.04
N ALA A 55 12.41 -8.72 4.61
CA ALA A 55 12.05 -7.50 3.89
C ALA A 55 13.29 -6.70 3.41
N LYS A 56 14.33 -6.59 4.26
CA LYS A 56 15.60 -5.95 3.90
C LYS A 56 16.29 -6.68 2.75
N LEU A 57 16.26 -8.02 2.75
CA LEU A 57 16.82 -8.83 1.68
C LEU A 57 16.05 -8.64 0.36
N VAL A 58 14.72 -8.61 0.39
CA VAL A 58 13.89 -8.32 -0.80
C VAL A 58 14.23 -6.94 -1.37
N SER A 59 14.33 -5.92 -0.52
CA SER A 59 14.74 -4.58 -0.91
C SER A 59 16.12 -4.56 -1.58
N HIS A 60 17.09 -5.27 -0.98
CA HIS A 60 18.46 -5.38 -1.50
C HIS A 60 18.52 -6.05 -2.88
N GLU A 61 17.90 -7.23 -3.04
CA GLU A 61 17.90 -7.95 -4.32
C GLU A 61 17.12 -7.18 -5.41
N SER A 62 16.05 -6.46 -5.03
CA SER A 62 15.32 -5.58 -5.94
C SER A 62 16.19 -4.42 -6.45
N SER A 63 16.97 -3.78 -5.56
CA SER A 63 17.95 -2.76 -5.95
C SER A 63 19.01 -3.30 -6.89
N LYS A 64 19.57 -4.46 -6.55
CA LYS A 64 20.63 -5.10 -7.33
C LYS A 64 20.14 -5.44 -8.73
N LEU A 65 18.95 -6.03 -8.86
CA LEU A 65 18.29 -6.28 -10.14
C LEU A 65 18.07 -4.97 -10.91
N CYS A 66 17.52 -3.96 -10.24
CA CYS A 66 17.25 -2.68 -10.87
C CYS A 66 18.52 -2.02 -11.42
N MET A 67 19.59 -1.96 -10.63
CA MET A 67 20.86 -1.36 -11.04
C MET A 67 21.49 -2.11 -12.21
N ALA A 68 21.46 -3.44 -12.18
CA ALA A 68 22.02 -4.27 -13.24
C ALA A 68 21.26 -4.13 -14.58
N LEU A 69 19.95 -3.95 -14.54
CA LEU A 69 19.12 -3.88 -15.75
C LEU A 69 18.88 -2.45 -16.26
N ALA A 70 19.04 -1.43 -15.41
CA ALA A 70 18.75 -0.04 -15.76
C ALA A 70 19.86 0.64 -16.60
N GLN A 71 21.09 0.13 -16.57
CA GLN A 71 22.22 0.76 -17.24
C GLN A 71 23.04 -0.24 -18.06
N PRO A 72 23.63 0.19 -19.20
CA PRO A 72 24.59 -0.60 -19.92
C PRO A 72 25.90 -0.81 -19.12
N PRO A 73 26.62 -1.92 -19.33
CA PRO A 73 26.25 -3.04 -20.19
C PRO A 73 25.15 -3.91 -19.55
N VAL A 74 24.17 -4.30 -20.37
CA VAL A 74 23.12 -5.23 -19.93
C VAL A 74 23.79 -6.57 -19.56
N PRO A 75 23.45 -7.18 -18.41
CA PRO A 75 24.03 -8.45 -18.00
C PRO A 75 23.79 -9.56 -19.02
N THR A 76 24.67 -10.57 -19.00
CA THR A 76 24.46 -11.78 -19.79
C THR A 76 23.16 -12.47 -19.36
N ALA A 77 22.60 -13.32 -20.22
CA ALA A 77 21.37 -14.05 -19.91
C ALA A 77 21.50 -14.89 -18.63
N GLU A 78 22.67 -15.49 -18.40
CA GLU A 78 23.00 -16.26 -17.19
C GLU A 78 23.06 -15.36 -15.95
N ALA A 79 23.73 -14.20 -16.04
CA ALA A 79 23.80 -13.25 -14.93
C ALA A 79 22.42 -12.67 -14.60
N GLN A 80 21.60 -12.36 -15.61
CA GLN A 80 20.22 -11.92 -15.40
C GLN A 80 19.38 -13.00 -14.74
N ALA A 81 19.49 -14.26 -15.18
CA ALA A 81 18.78 -15.38 -14.55
C ALA A 81 19.18 -15.56 -13.08
N ALA A 82 20.47 -15.41 -12.75
CA ALA A 82 20.95 -15.48 -11.37
C ALA A 82 20.40 -14.34 -10.49
N LEU A 83 20.31 -13.12 -11.03
CA LEU A 83 19.70 -11.98 -10.31
C LEU A 83 18.21 -12.21 -10.04
N VAL A 84 17.46 -12.71 -11.03
CA VAL A 84 16.03 -13.02 -10.87
C VAL A 84 15.84 -14.15 -9.84
N ALA A 85 16.67 -15.19 -9.89
CA ALA A 85 16.61 -16.30 -8.94
C ALA A 85 16.93 -15.85 -7.49
N ALA A 86 17.89 -14.93 -7.32
CA ALA A 86 18.20 -14.36 -6.01
C ALA A 86 17.01 -13.56 -5.44
N LEU A 87 16.37 -12.74 -6.28
CA LEU A 87 15.15 -12.01 -5.92
C LEU A 87 14.00 -12.96 -5.57
N GLU A 88 13.74 -13.98 -6.41
CA GLU A 88 12.74 -15.02 -6.13
C GLU A 88 12.96 -15.69 -4.77
N LYS A 89 14.20 -16.13 -4.52
CA LYS A 89 14.58 -16.73 -3.24
C LYS A 89 14.32 -15.78 -2.06
N SER A 90 14.63 -14.50 -2.20
CA SER A 90 14.38 -13.51 -1.15
C SER A 90 12.88 -13.33 -0.87
N CYS A 91 12.05 -13.26 -1.91
CA CYS A 91 10.60 -13.18 -1.78
C CYS A 91 10.00 -14.41 -1.09
N LEU A 92 10.45 -15.62 -1.48
CA LEU A 92 10.00 -16.86 -0.86
C LEU A 92 10.44 -16.97 0.60
N THR A 93 11.67 -16.57 0.92
CA THR A 93 12.18 -16.54 2.30
C THR A 93 11.36 -15.57 3.15
N PHE A 94 11.06 -14.38 2.62
CA PHE A 94 10.22 -13.40 3.29
C PHE A 94 8.78 -13.92 3.50
N LEU A 95 8.16 -14.51 2.48
CA LEU A 95 6.85 -15.13 2.60
C LEU A 95 6.84 -16.26 3.65
N SER A 96 7.86 -17.12 3.62
CA SER A 96 8.02 -18.21 4.60
C SER A 96 8.09 -17.67 6.02
N SER A 97 8.84 -16.58 6.25
CA SER A 97 8.90 -15.98 7.58
C SER A 97 7.54 -15.51 8.08
N PHE A 98 6.67 -15.01 7.20
CA PHE A 98 5.29 -14.67 7.55
C PHE A 98 4.45 -15.89 7.95
N THR A 99 4.61 -17.03 7.27
CA THR A 99 3.85 -18.25 7.61
C THR A 99 4.18 -18.84 8.99
N GLU A 100 5.27 -18.38 9.62
CA GLU A 100 5.63 -18.71 11.00
C GLU A 100 4.75 -17.98 12.03
N LEU A 101 4.00 -16.94 11.66
CA LEU A 101 3.10 -16.20 12.56
C LEU A 101 1.86 -17.04 12.92
N PRO A 102 1.69 -17.48 14.18
CA PRO A 102 0.54 -18.28 14.55
C PRO A 102 -0.71 -17.40 14.63
N ARG A 103 -1.85 -17.93 14.18
CA ARG A 103 -3.15 -17.23 14.29
C ARG A 103 -3.55 -16.89 15.73
N CYS A 104 -3.07 -17.63 16.73
CA CYS A 104 -3.33 -17.32 18.14
C CYS A 104 -2.68 -16.01 18.62
N GLN A 105 -1.74 -15.42 17.87
CA GLN A 105 -1.21 -14.08 18.16
C GLN A 105 -2.23 -12.97 17.87
N GLY A 106 -3.32 -13.27 17.17
CA GLY A 106 -4.46 -12.37 16.96
C GLY A 106 -4.75 -12.09 15.48
N ASN A 107 -6.04 -12.12 15.12
CA ASN A 107 -6.48 -12.02 13.73
C ASN A 107 -6.21 -10.64 13.10
N THR A 108 -6.28 -9.56 13.90
CA THR A 108 -6.04 -8.19 13.41
C THR A 108 -4.57 -8.02 13.04
N LEU A 109 -3.67 -8.37 13.96
CA LEU A 109 -2.22 -8.38 13.70
C LEU A 109 -1.90 -9.23 12.47
N HIS A 110 -2.49 -10.41 12.40
CA HIS A 110 -2.27 -11.32 11.30
C HIS A 110 -2.72 -10.73 9.95
N GLY A 111 -3.87 -10.04 9.92
CA GLY A 111 -4.35 -9.32 8.75
C GLY A 111 -3.38 -8.22 8.32
N ASP A 112 -2.94 -7.39 9.25
CA ASP A 112 -2.01 -6.28 9.00
C ASP A 112 -0.68 -6.78 8.43
N VAL A 113 -0.10 -7.84 9.01
CA VAL A 113 1.16 -8.43 8.51
C VAL A 113 0.96 -9.02 7.11
N ALA A 114 -0.15 -9.76 6.88
CA ALA A 114 -0.44 -10.33 5.58
C ALA A 114 -0.59 -9.26 4.48
N ASP A 115 -1.23 -8.14 4.81
CA ASP A 115 -1.41 -7.03 3.87
C ASP A 115 -0.07 -6.34 3.56
N ARG A 116 0.82 -6.22 4.55
CA ARG A 116 2.17 -5.68 4.33
C ARG A 116 3.05 -6.59 3.48
N VAL A 117 2.96 -7.91 3.70
CA VAL A 117 3.62 -8.91 2.85
C VAL A 117 3.11 -8.79 1.42
N LEU A 118 1.78 -8.73 1.25
CA LEU A 118 1.14 -8.55 -0.05
C LEU A 118 1.59 -7.26 -0.76
N GLU A 119 1.65 -6.14 -0.05
CA GLU A 119 2.09 -4.85 -0.60
C GLU A 119 3.54 -4.91 -1.12
N ILE A 120 4.46 -5.57 -0.39
CA ILE A 120 5.85 -5.74 -0.81
C ILE A 120 5.92 -6.62 -2.06
N LEU A 121 5.26 -7.79 -2.06
CA LEU A 121 5.31 -8.71 -3.18
C LEU A 121 4.70 -8.09 -4.45
N ARG A 122 3.63 -7.28 -4.31
CA ARG A 122 3.07 -6.50 -5.42
C ARG A 122 4.02 -5.40 -5.91
N ALA A 123 4.74 -4.73 -5.00
CA ALA A 123 5.73 -3.74 -5.40
C ALA A 123 6.87 -4.40 -6.22
N VAL A 124 7.33 -5.58 -5.80
CA VAL A 124 8.32 -6.38 -6.56
C VAL A 124 7.76 -6.82 -7.90
N GLN A 125 6.51 -7.31 -7.93
CA GLN A 125 5.83 -7.67 -9.16
C GLN A 125 5.76 -6.49 -10.15
N ASN A 126 5.40 -5.29 -9.67
CA ASN A 126 5.38 -4.07 -10.48
C ASN A 126 6.79 -3.71 -11.00
N LEU A 127 7.84 -3.85 -10.18
CA LEU A 127 9.22 -3.67 -10.62
C LEU A 127 9.59 -4.61 -11.77
N LEU A 128 9.24 -5.90 -11.65
CA LEU A 128 9.45 -6.86 -12.73
C LEU A 128 8.69 -6.47 -13.99
N GLN A 129 7.43 -6.03 -13.85
CA GLN A 129 6.60 -5.59 -14.96
C GLN A 129 7.22 -4.42 -15.72
N VAL A 130 7.78 -3.44 -14.99
CA VAL A 130 8.50 -2.30 -15.58
C VAL A 130 9.66 -2.75 -16.46
N PHE A 131 10.43 -3.76 -16.04
CA PHE A 131 11.51 -4.32 -16.87
C PHE A 131 10.99 -5.17 -18.04
N ILE A 132 9.92 -5.94 -17.84
CA ILE A 132 9.28 -6.73 -18.92
C ILE A 132 8.80 -5.84 -20.06
N VAL A 133 8.19 -4.69 -19.74
CA VAL A 133 7.72 -3.71 -20.75
C VAL A 133 8.79 -2.69 -21.15
N LYS A 134 10.00 -2.78 -20.58
CA LYS A 134 11.14 -1.88 -20.84
C LYS A 134 10.79 -0.40 -20.59
N SER A 135 10.03 -0.14 -19.52
CA SER A 135 9.69 1.22 -19.09
C SER A 135 10.86 1.90 -18.36
N THR A 136 10.95 3.21 -18.49
CA THR A 136 11.95 4.06 -17.80
C THR A 136 11.58 4.36 -16.34
N SER A 137 10.41 3.91 -15.87
CA SER A 137 9.93 4.10 -14.49
C SER A 137 10.56 3.17 -13.45
N HIS A 138 11.69 2.52 -13.76
CA HIS A 138 12.33 1.52 -12.90
C HIS A 138 12.81 2.12 -11.57
N LEU A 139 13.28 3.38 -11.55
CA LEU A 139 13.69 4.05 -10.31
C LEU A 139 12.50 4.29 -9.37
N GLN A 140 11.34 4.68 -9.91
CA GLN A 140 10.13 4.85 -9.12
C GLN A 140 9.62 3.49 -8.59
N ALA A 141 9.68 2.46 -9.43
CA ALA A 141 9.24 1.12 -9.04
C ALA A 141 10.12 0.54 -7.91
N VAL A 142 11.45 0.64 -8.01
CA VAL A 142 12.34 0.16 -6.94
C VAL A 142 12.23 1.02 -5.68
N GLY A 143 12.02 2.33 -5.82
CA GLY A 143 11.73 3.22 -4.69
C GLY A 143 10.44 2.83 -3.95
N THR A 144 9.42 2.37 -4.69
CA THR A 144 8.19 1.82 -4.10
C THR A 144 8.48 0.55 -3.30
N VAL A 145 9.32 -0.36 -3.82
CA VAL A 145 9.75 -1.56 -3.07
C VAL A 145 10.43 -1.18 -1.77
N TRP A 146 11.33 -0.19 -1.79
CA TRP A 146 12.01 0.31 -0.58
C TRP A 146 11.03 0.84 0.45
N GLN A 147 10.12 1.72 0.02
CA GLN A 147 9.11 2.30 0.89
C GLN A 147 8.24 1.23 1.55
N LYS A 148 7.85 0.19 0.80
CA LYS A 148 7.05 -0.92 1.34
C LYS A 148 7.86 -1.80 2.28
N CYS A 149 9.14 -2.06 1.99
CA CYS A 149 10.01 -2.83 2.88
C CYS A 149 10.31 -2.09 4.19
N SER A 150 10.54 -0.77 4.17
CA SER A 150 10.79 0.02 5.38
C SER A 150 9.55 0.14 6.28
N ALA A 151 8.36 0.04 5.69
CA ALA A 151 7.11 0.04 6.46
C ALA A 151 6.98 -1.18 7.41
N ILE A 152 7.71 -2.28 7.18
CA ILE A 152 7.69 -3.46 8.07
C ILE A 152 8.15 -3.11 9.49
N GLU A 153 9.10 -2.18 9.63
CA GLU A 153 9.65 -1.77 10.93
C GLU A 153 8.54 -1.18 11.82
N HIS A 154 7.54 -0.54 11.20
CA HIS A 154 6.46 0.21 11.86
C HIS A 154 5.17 -0.61 12.06
N ILE A 155 5.16 -1.89 11.69
CA ILE A 155 3.99 -2.74 11.92
C ILE A 155 3.82 -2.98 13.43
N PRO A 156 2.57 -2.94 13.95
CA PRO A 156 2.24 -3.41 15.29
C PRO A 156 2.90 -4.74 15.64
N LYS A 157 3.47 -4.86 16.85
CA LYS A 157 4.19 -6.09 17.27
C LYS A 157 3.34 -7.06 18.05
N ASP A 158 2.13 -6.63 18.43
CA ASP A 158 1.10 -7.47 19.01
C ASP A 158 -0.31 -7.04 18.54
N ASN A 159 -1.30 -7.87 18.84
CA ASN A 159 -2.69 -7.63 18.42
C ASN A 159 -3.36 -6.47 19.16
N LYS A 160 -2.90 -6.11 20.36
CA LYS A 160 -3.43 -4.93 21.06
C LYS A 160 -3.02 -3.67 20.32
N GLU A 161 -1.76 -3.55 19.93
CA GLU A 161 -1.26 -2.46 19.11
C GLU A 161 -1.97 -2.40 17.75
N ALA A 162 -2.19 -3.55 17.10
CA ALA A 162 -2.89 -3.62 15.82
C ALA A 162 -4.32 -3.10 15.92
N VAL A 163 -5.09 -3.57 16.90
CA VAL A 163 -6.45 -3.09 17.17
C VAL A 163 -6.44 -1.61 17.55
N SER A 164 -5.49 -1.17 18.38
CA SER A 164 -5.38 0.25 18.77
C SER A 164 -5.11 1.14 17.57
N SER A 165 -4.28 0.70 16.62
CA SER A 165 -4.01 1.41 15.38
C SER A 165 -5.28 1.59 14.53
N ILE A 166 -6.12 0.55 14.44
CA ILE A 166 -7.39 0.64 13.72
C ILE A 166 -8.34 1.61 14.41
N LEU A 167 -8.51 1.48 15.73
CA LEU A 167 -9.39 2.35 16.50
C LEU A 167 -8.97 3.82 16.41
N ASN A 168 -7.67 4.11 16.52
CA ASN A 168 -7.15 5.46 16.35
C ASN A 168 -7.36 5.98 14.92
N GLY A 169 -7.25 5.12 13.90
CA GLY A 169 -7.58 5.47 12.53
C GLY A 169 -9.06 5.83 12.35
N GLN A 170 -9.96 5.04 12.94
CA GLN A 170 -11.41 5.34 12.90
C GLN A 170 -11.73 6.64 13.64
N TYR A 171 -11.12 6.84 14.82
CA TYR A 171 -11.26 8.07 15.58
C TYR A 171 -10.77 9.29 14.77
N GLY A 172 -9.64 9.16 14.06
CA GLY A 172 -9.13 10.21 13.18
C GLY A 172 -10.10 10.56 12.05
N ILE A 173 -10.69 9.57 11.38
CA ILE A 173 -11.70 9.81 10.33
C ILE A 173 -12.93 10.55 10.89
N ILE A 174 -13.40 10.14 12.07
CA ILE A 174 -14.53 10.77 12.76
C ILE A 174 -14.19 12.23 13.12
N GLN A 175 -12.98 12.46 13.62
CA GLN A 175 -12.48 13.79 13.95
C GLN A 175 -12.39 14.67 12.69
N ASP A 176 -11.76 14.19 11.62
CA ASP A 176 -11.61 14.90 10.35
C ASP A 176 -12.99 15.28 9.77
N ALA A 177 -13.95 14.35 9.79
CA ALA A 177 -15.32 14.61 9.31
C ALA A 177 -16.06 15.65 10.17
N THR A 178 -15.81 15.65 11.48
CA THR A 178 -16.38 16.65 12.40
C THR A 178 -15.79 18.03 12.14
N GLU A 179 -14.47 18.10 11.97
CA GLU A 179 -13.76 19.34 11.63
C GLU A 179 -14.16 19.88 10.25
N GLU A 180 -14.36 19.00 9.26
CA GLU A 180 -14.85 19.36 7.92
C GLU A 180 -16.26 19.95 7.97
N LEU A 181 -17.16 19.34 8.76
CA LEU A 181 -18.52 19.83 8.94
C LEU A 181 -18.53 21.21 9.60
N ASP A 182 -17.80 21.38 10.70
CA ASP A 182 -17.67 22.67 11.39
C ASP A 182 -17.09 23.76 10.49
N THR A 183 -16.07 23.41 9.70
CA THR A 183 -15.44 24.34 8.75
C THR A 183 -16.41 24.76 7.66
N THR A 184 -17.23 23.82 7.16
CA THR A 184 -18.24 24.11 6.14
C THR A 184 -19.33 25.04 6.69
N ILE A 185 -19.81 24.82 7.93
CA ILE A 185 -20.78 25.70 8.61
C ILE A 185 -20.23 27.13 8.72
N ARG A 186 -19.01 27.27 9.25
CA ARG A 186 -18.38 28.58 9.44
C ARG A 186 -18.11 29.30 8.12
N THR A 187 -17.74 28.55 7.08
CA THR A 187 -17.49 29.13 5.75
C THR A 187 -18.78 29.65 5.15
N ASP A 188 -19.87 28.88 5.18
CA ASP A 188 -21.18 29.32 4.66
C ASP A 188 -21.71 30.58 5.40
N ASP A 189 -21.50 30.65 6.72
CA ASP A 189 -21.84 31.84 7.52
C ASP A 189 -21.02 33.06 7.11
N THR A 190 -19.70 32.90 7.01
CA THR A 190 -18.79 33.99 6.61
C THR A 190 -19.13 34.51 5.21
N GLU A 191 -19.43 33.60 4.28
CA GLU A 191 -19.80 33.95 2.91
C GLU A 191 -21.17 34.64 2.81
N ALA A 192 -22.15 34.22 3.63
CA ALA A 192 -23.45 34.87 3.72
C ALA A 192 -23.35 36.28 4.33
N GLU A 193 -22.47 36.48 5.30
CA GLU A 193 -22.24 37.76 5.99
C GLU A 193 -21.33 38.72 5.21
N SER A 194 -20.57 38.21 4.23
CA SER A 194 -19.60 38.99 3.43
C SER A 194 -20.21 40.14 2.61
N GLY A 195 -21.53 40.13 2.38
CA GLY A 195 -22.21 41.09 1.52
C GLY A 195 -21.92 40.92 0.03
N GLU A 196 -21.21 39.86 -0.36
CA GLU A 196 -20.95 39.48 -1.75
C GLU A 196 -22.26 39.30 -2.52
N ARG A 197 -22.31 39.79 -3.77
CA ARG A 197 -23.48 39.66 -4.64
C ARG A 197 -23.16 38.74 -5.81
N ILE A 198 -23.96 37.69 -5.94
CA ILE A 198 -23.80 36.67 -6.97
C ILE A 198 -24.74 36.95 -8.17
N PRO A 199 -24.27 36.76 -9.42
CA PRO A 199 -25.07 36.97 -10.61
C PRO A 199 -26.14 35.88 -10.76
N VAL A 200 -27.33 36.29 -11.21
CA VAL A 200 -28.44 35.38 -11.58
C VAL A 200 -28.69 35.42 -13.08
N ARG A 201 -29.40 34.41 -13.60
CA ARG A 201 -29.61 34.08 -15.04
C ARG A 201 -30.06 35.25 -15.94
N ASN A 202 -30.51 36.37 -15.37
CA ASN A 202 -31.05 37.53 -16.09
C ASN A 202 -30.14 38.79 -16.00
N GLY A 203 -28.87 38.65 -15.60
CA GLY A 203 -27.93 39.78 -15.49
C GLY A 203 -28.07 40.64 -14.23
N PHE A 204 -29.02 40.31 -13.35
CA PHE A 204 -29.15 40.91 -12.02
C PHE A 204 -28.20 40.23 -11.02
N THR A 205 -27.95 40.88 -9.88
CA THR A 205 -27.18 40.30 -8.77
C THR A 205 -28.00 40.23 -7.50
N GLN A 206 -27.88 39.13 -6.76
CA GLN A 206 -28.53 38.94 -5.46
C GLN A 206 -27.48 38.78 -4.36
N PRO A 207 -27.76 39.19 -3.11
CA PRO A 207 -26.89 38.90 -1.99
C PRO A 207 -26.66 37.39 -1.88
N ARG A 208 -25.42 36.98 -1.64
CA ARG A 208 -25.10 35.62 -1.25
C ARG A 208 -25.81 35.34 0.07
N ARG A 209 -26.47 34.19 0.14
CA ARG A 209 -27.20 33.75 1.34
C ARG A 209 -26.62 32.41 1.77
N SER A 210 -26.72 32.16 3.09
CA SER A 210 -26.46 30.86 3.69
C SER A 210 -27.18 29.78 2.88
N THR A 211 -26.44 28.76 2.48
CA THR A 211 -26.99 27.61 1.74
C THR A 211 -27.80 26.70 2.66
N TRP A 212 -27.54 26.74 3.97
CA TRP A 212 -28.30 26.00 4.98
C TRP A 212 -29.37 26.83 5.67
N SER A 213 -30.56 26.23 5.83
CA SER A 213 -31.65 26.84 6.58
C SER A 213 -31.39 26.77 8.09
N THR A 214 -32.13 27.55 8.87
CA THR A 214 -32.11 27.48 10.33
C THR A 214 -32.48 26.08 10.85
N GLN A 215 -33.38 25.38 10.15
CA GLN A 215 -33.80 24.03 10.52
C GLN A 215 -32.67 23.01 10.26
N ASP A 216 -31.95 23.14 9.15
CA ASP A 216 -30.77 22.31 8.85
C ASP A 216 -29.69 22.49 9.93
N ARG A 217 -29.45 23.73 10.34
CA ARG A 217 -28.47 24.06 11.39
C ARG A 217 -28.85 23.53 12.76
N GLN A 218 -30.13 23.54 13.10
CA GLN A 218 -30.62 22.94 14.34
C GLN A 218 -30.43 21.42 14.36
N LEU A 219 -30.56 20.74 13.20
CA LEU A 219 -30.30 19.30 13.08
C LEU A 219 -28.81 18.96 13.16
N LEU A 220 -27.93 19.85 12.69
CA LEU A 220 -26.48 19.68 12.77
C LEU A 220 -25.93 20.01 14.17
N SER A 221 -26.62 20.85 14.96
CA SER A 221 -26.14 21.31 16.28
C SER A 221 -25.88 20.22 17.33
N PRO A 222 -26.59 19.08 17.40
CA PRO A 222 -26.24 17.95 18.26
C PRO A 222 -25.29 16.95 17.57
N GLY A 223 -25.08 17.07 16.25
CA GLY A 223 -24.37 16.11 15.42
C GLY A 223 -22.93 15.82 15.89
N PRO A 224 -22.08 16.83 16.17
CA PRO A 224 -20.73 16.62 16.66
C PRO A 224 -20.67 15.85 18.00
N LEU A 225 -21.67 16.05 18.87
CA LEU A 225 -21.78 15.39 20.17
C LEU A 225 -22.22 13.92 20.06
N VAL A 226 -22.99 13.55 19.03
CA VAL A 226 -23.38 12.16 18.76
C VAL A 226 -22.29 11.40 17.98
N ILE A 227 -21.53 12.10 17.15
CA ILE A 227 -20.45 11.53 16.34
C ILE A 227 -19.23 11.11 17.19
N LEU A 228 -19.03 11.75 18.35
CA LEU A 228 -17.91 11.50 19.28
C LEU A 228 -18.28 10.67 20.53
N ALA A 229 -19.55 10.28 20.70
CA ALA A 229 -20.05 9.50 21.83
C ALA A 229 -20.10 7.99 21.55
#